data_AF-A0A819C0U2-F1
#
_entry.id   AF-A0A819C0U2-F1
#
_cell.length_a   1.000
_cell.length_b   1.000
_cell.length_c   1.000
_cell.angle_alpha   90.00
_cell.angle_beta   90.00
_cell.angle_gamma   90.00
#
_symmetry.space_group_name_H-M   'P 1'
#
loop_
_entity.id
_entity.type
_entity.pdbx_description
1 polymer ?
#
loop_
_entity_poly.entity_id
_entity_poly.type
_entity_poly.pdbx_seq_one_letter_code
_entity_poly.pdbx_strand_id
1 'polypeptide(L)'
;MVQEIDSWETGMYFNTNFPKLGMWLFGYQYEQRTSDKVKPQSLLESTMVIFGAPYSFFLKNRHCYALPEVTYENLVSKPEGTLSAVFDVCGISKLLIPEAVTALNRDSQAGTMLSRDKMAQVKNLELTALDRKKLNELVKKMELPESLFHF
;
A
#
# COMPACT_ATOMS: atom_id res chain seq x y z
N MET A 1 -12.64 6.37 -32.35
CA MET A 1 -13.16 5.25 -31.55
C MET A 1 -12.97 5.66 -30.10
N VAL A 2 -13.99 6.28 -29.52
CA VAL A 2 -13.95 6.78 -28.14
C VAL A 2 -14.23 5.58 -27.26
N GLN A 3 -13.28 5.18 -26.41
CA GLN A 3 -13.57 4.22 -25.35
C GLN A 3 -14.55 4.90 -24.40
N GLU A 4 -15.73 4.31 -24.24
CA GLU A 4 -16.63 4.61 -23.13
C GLU A 4 -15.87 4.33 -21.84
N ILE A 5 -15.30 5.38 -21.28
CA ILE A 5 -14.89 5.40 -19.88
C ILE A 5 -16.20 5.43 -19.10
N ASP A 6 -16.44 4.38 -18.31
CA ASP A 6 -17.60 4.28 -17.42
C ASP A 6 -17.81 5.62 -16.70
N SER A 7 -19.02 6.17 -16.79
CA SER A 7 -19.42 7.51 -16.34
C SER A 7 -19.27 7.78 -14.83
N TRP A 8 -18.61 6.87 -14.11
CA TRP A 8 -18.40 6.89 -12.66
C TRP A 8 -16.95 7.20 -12.28
N GLU A 9 -16.00 7.09 -13.21
CA GLU A 9 -14.63 7.59 -13.03
C GLU A 9 -14.57 9.14 -13.01
N THR A 10 -15.58 9.78 -13.60
CA THR A 10 -15.75 11.24 -13.67
C THR A 10 -16.58 11.84 -12.53
N GLY A 11 -17.06 11.04 -11.58
CA GLY A 11 -17.72 11.51 -10.35
C GLY A 11 -16.77 12.13 -9.32
N MET A 12 -15.62 12.64 -9.75
CA MET A 12 -14.57 13.22 -8.92
C MET A 12 -14.94 14.63 -8.43
N TYR A 13 -15.88 14.72 -7.50
CA TYR A 13 -15.93 15.87 -6.61
C TYR A 13 -14.90 15.65 -5.50
N PHE A 14 -13.67 16.12 -5.73
CA PHE A 14 -12.75 16.41 -4.65
C PHE A 14 -13.37 17.51 -3.79
N ASN A 15 -14.14 17.13 -2.77
CA ASN A 15 -14.50 18.07 -1.72
C ASN A 15 -13.23 18.36 -0.93
N THR A 16 -12.61 19.49 -1.25
CA THR A 16 -11.35 19.99 -0.67
C THR A 16 -11.42 20.20 0.84
N ASN A 17 -12.61 20.10 1.45
CA ASN A 17 -12.80 20.35 2.87
C ASN A 17 -12.63 19.11 3.78
N PHE A 18 -12.59 17.88 3.24
CA PHE A 18 -12.35 16.66 4.03
C PHE A 18 -11.55 15.56 3.29
N PRO A 19 -10.29 15.81 2.91
CA PRO A 19 -9.47 14.84 2.16
C PRO A 19 -9.20 13.52 2.90
N LYS A 20 -9.23 13.52 4.24
CA LYS A 20 -8.88 12.34 5.06
C LYS A 20 -10.02 11.31 5.17
N LEU A 21 -11.28 11.75 5.20
CA LEU A 21 -12.42 10.84 5.32
C LEU A 21 -12.75 10.16 3.99
N GLY A 22 -12.67 10.92 2.88
CA GLY A 22 -12.92 10.41 1.54
C GLY A 22 -12.00 9.24 1.19
N MET A 23 -10.69 9.38 1.41
CA MET A 23 -9.72 8.34 1.04
C MET A 23 -9.94 7.02 1.81
N TRP A 24 -10.32 7.09 3.09
CA TRP A 24 -10.65 5.92 3.91
C TRP A 24 -11.93 5.23 3.42
N LEU A 25 -12.97 6.01 3.11
CA LEU A 25 -14.23 5.49 2.56
C LEU A 25 -14.04 4.89 1.16
N PHE A 26 -13.20 5.48 0.30
CA PHE A 26 -12.93 4.97 -1.05
C PHE A 26 -12.08 3.69 -1.02
N GLY A 27 -11.04 3.64 -0.18
CA GLY A 27 -10.27 2.41 0.03
C GLY A 27 -11.15 1.25 0.50
N TYR A 28 -12.03 1.53 1.47
CA TYR A 28 -12.99 0.55 2.00
C TYR A 28 -14.02 0.10 0.95
N GLN A 29 -14.57 1.02 0.15
CA GLN A 29 -15.50 0.65 -0.93
C GLN A 29 -14.83 -0.16 -2.04
N TYR A 30 -13.58 0.14 -2.38
CA TYR A 30 -12.83 -0.64 -3.37
C TYR A 30 -12.47 -2.04 -2.84
N GLU A 31 -12.11 -2.13 -1.56
CA GLU A 31 -11.90 -3.39 -0.85
C GLU A 31 -13.17 -4.24 -0.86
N GLN A 32 -14.33 -3.68 -0.49
CA GLN A 32 -15.62 -4.38 -0.52
C GLN A 32 -15.95 -4.91 -1.92
N ARG A 33 -15.81 -4.08 -2.96
CA ARG A 33 -16.05 -4.52 -4.36
C ARG A 33 -15.10 -5.62 -4.81
N THR A 34 -13.83 -5.54 -4.38
CA THR A 34 -12.85 -6.58 -4.68
C THR A 34 -13.19 -7.86 -3.94
N SER A 35 -13.60 -7.76 -2.68
CA SER A 35 -14.09 -8.87 -1.86
C SER A 35 -15.32 -9.54 -2.48
N ASP A 36 -16.29 -8.78 -3.00
CA ASP A 36 -17.48 -9.33 -3.66
C ASP A 36 -17.17 -10.08 -4.96
N LYS A 37 -16.16 -9.59 -5.70
CA LYS A 37 -15.68 -10.22 -6.95
C LYS A 37 -14.87 -11.48 -6.67
N VAL A 38 -13.98 -11.42 -5.68
CA VAL A 38 -12.99 -12.46 -5.39
C VAL A 38 -13.55 -13.55 -4.47
N LYS A 39 -14.42 -13.17 -3.54
CA LYS A 39 -15.04 -14.01 -2.50
C LYS A 39 -13.99 -14.82 -1.72
N PRO A 40 -13.11 -14.16 -0.95
CA PRO A 40 -12.02 -14.83 -0.26
C PRO A 40 -12.56 -15.91 0.71
N GLN A 41 -11.96 -17.10 0.67
CA GLN A 41 -12.40 -18.28 1.44
C GLN A 41 -11.50 -18.60 2.64
N SER A 42 -10.39 -17.88 2.79
CA SER A 42 -9.42 -18.11 3.87
C SER A 42 -8.88 -16.79 4.39
N LEU A 43 -8.29 -16.82 5.60
CA LEU A 43 -7.65 -15.64 6.19
C LEU A 43 -6.54 -15.07 5.30
N LEU A 44 -5.79 -15.94 4.62
CA LEU A 44 -4.75 -15.55 3.67
C LEU A 44 -5.35 -14.80 2.48
N GLU A 45 -6.42 -15.33 1.89
CA GLU A 45 -7.12 -14.67 0.78
C GLU A 45 -7.74 -13.34 1.21
N SER A 46 -8.34 -13.28 2.41
CA SER A 46 -8.88 -12.04 2.97
C SER A 46 -7.78 -10.99 3.21
N THR A 47 -6.64 -11.41 3.74
CA THR A 47 -5.46 -10.55 3.95
C THR A 47 -5.01 -9.95 2.62
N MET A 48 -4.96 -10.76 1.56
CA MET A 48 -4.62 -10.27 0.23
C MET A 48 -5.63 -9.26 -0.32
N VAL A 49 -6.92 -9.42 -0.06
CA VAL A 49 -7.92 -8.43 -0.47
C VAL A 49 -7.75 -7.13 0.32
N ILE A 50 -7.59 -7.22 1.64
CA ILE A 50 -7.42 -6.06 2.54
C ILE A 50 -6.22 -5.20 2.14
N PHE A 51 -5.08 -5.81 1.84
CA PHE A 51 -3.86 -5.07 1.50
C PHE A 51 -3.67 -4.87 -0.01
N GLY A 52 -4.03 -5.86 -0.82
CA GLY A 52 -3.82 -5.85 -2.26
C GLY A 52 -4.82 -4.98 -3.01
N ALA A 53 -6.09 -4.92 -2.59
CA ALA A 53 -7.09 -4.12 -3.28
C ALA A 53 -6.78 -2.61 -3.19
N PRO A 54 -6.51 -2.02 -2.01
CA PRO A 54 -6.14 -0.61 -1.94
C PRO A 54 -4.86 -0.29 -2.73
N TYR A 55 -3.89 -1.20 -2.74
CA TYR A 55 -2.65 -1.00 -3.49
C TYR A 55 -2.87 -1.06 -5.02
N SER A 56 -3.69 -2.00 -5.51
CA SER A 56 -4.12 -2.06 -6.91
C SER A 56 -4.80 -0.75 -7.34
N PHE A 57 -5.71 -0.24 -6.50
CA PHE A 57 -6.38 1.03 -6.75
C PHE A 57 -5.37 2.19 -6.81
N PHE A 58 -4.43 2.26 -5.86
CA PHE A 58 -3.38 3.25 -5.86
C PHE A 58 -2.56 3.21 -7.16
N LEU A 59 -2.12 2.03 -7.60
CA LEU A 59 -1.31 1.88 -8.82
C LEU A 59 -2.05 2.38 -10.08
N LYS A 60 -3.34 2.07 -10.21
CA LYS A 60 -4.17 2.52 -11.34
C LYS A 60 -4.34 4.05 -11.36
N ASN A 61 -4.50 4.63 -10.18
CA ASN A 61 -4.75 6.06 -10.00
C ASN A 61 -3.49 6.86 -9.68
N ARG A 62 -2.30 6.26 -9.77
CA ARG A 62 -1.06 6.87 -9.28
C ARG A 62 -0.77 8.24 -9.89
N HIS A 63 -1.16 8.41 -11.15
CA HIS A 63 -1.01 9.64 -11.92
C HIS A 63 -1.89 10.79 -11.42
N CYS A 64 -2.94 10.50 -10.64
CA CYS A 64 -3.81 11.48 -10.02
C CYS A 64 -3.27 12.02 -8.70
N TYR A 65 -2.23 11.41 -8.12
CA TYR A 65 -1.64 11.87 -6.86
C TYR A 65 -0.41 12.73 -7.15
N ALA A 66 -0.41 13.96 -6.62
CA ALA A 66 0.73 14.87 -6.66
C ALA A 66 1.72 14.64 -5.50
N LEU A 67 1.83 13.40 -5.01
CA LEU A 67 2.64 13.05 -3.84
C LEU A 67 3.80 12.12 -4.23
N PRO A 68 4.97 12.23 -3.57
CA PRO A 68 6.09 11.35 -3.83
C PRO A 68 5.72 9.92 -3.43
N GLU A 69 5.99 8.97 -4.32
CA GLU A 69 5.82 7.54 -4.03
C GLU A 69 6.92 7.09 -3.07
N VAL A 70 6.53 6.71 -1.86
CA VAL A 70 7.43 6.15 -0.85
C VAL A 70 7.15 4.67 -0.73
N THR A 71 8.06 3.85 -1.23
CA THR A 71 8.05 2.39 -1.00
C THR A 71 9.04 2.03 0.10
N TYR A 72 8.83 0.87 0.73
CA TYR A 72 9.75 0.36 1.74
C TYR A 72 11.15 0.14 1.16
N GLU A 73 11.24 -0.39 -0.06
CA GLU A 73 12.49 -0.68 -0.76
C GLU A 73 13.29 0.60 -1.03
N ASN A 74 12.61 1.69 -1.44
CA ASN A 74 13.23 2.99 -1.63
C ASN A 74 13.71 3.58 -0.30
N LEU A 75 12.90 3.45 0.76
CA LEU A 75 13.26 3.95 2.08
C LEU A 75 14.46 3.21 2.67
N VAL A 76 14.61 1.92 2.40
CA VAL A 76 15.76 1.12 2.86
C VAL A 76 17.01 1.34 1.99
N SER A 77 16.87 1.34 0.66
CA SER A 77 18.02 1.43 -0.26
C SER A 77 18.53 2.85 -0.47
N LYS A 78 17.65 3.85 -0.39
CA LYS A 78 17.93 5.27 -0.66
C LYS A 78 17.20 6.18 0.35
N PRO A 79 17.46 6.05 1.66
CA PRO A 79 16.71 6.75 2.71
C PRO A 79 16.77 8.27 2.57
N GLU A 80 17.95 8.84 2.33
CA GLU A 80 18.12 10.30 2.20
C GLU A 80 17.35 10.88 1.02
N GLY A 81 17.45 10.26 -0.16
CA GLY A 81 16.74 10.71 -1.35
C GLY A 81 15.23 10.62 -1.19
N THR A 82 14.75 9.52 -0.59
CA THR A 82 13.32 9.31 -0.32
C THR A 82 12.78 10.32 0.69
N LEU A 83 13.49 10.54 1.81
CA LEU A 83 13.09 11.52 2.83
C LEU A 83 13.18 12.96 2.32
N SER A 84 14.16 13.28 1.48
CA SER A 84 14.29 14.59 0.83
C SER A 84 13.05 14.93 -0.01
N ALA A 85 12.57 13.99 -0.82
CA ALA A 85 11.36 14.17 -1.63
C ALA A 85 10.10 14.38 -0.76
N VAL A 86 9.99 13.66 0.36
CA VAL A 86 8.90 13.85 1.33
C VAL A 86 8.99 15.22 2.00
N PHE A 87 10.20 15.63 2.41
CA PHE A 87 10.41 16.90 3.10
C PHE A 87 10.09 18.09 2.19
N ASP A 88 10.44 18.01 0.91
CA ASP A 88 10.08 19.03 -0.09
C ASP A 88 8.57 19.24 -0.16
N VAL A 89 7.79 18.15 -0.26
CA VAL A 89 6.33 18.23 -0.35
C VAL A 89 5.68 18.69 0.96
N CYS A 90 6.26 18.32 2.10
CA CYS A 90 5.77 18.73 3.42
C CYS A 90 6.25 20.12 3.86
N GLY A 91 7.13 20.79 3.10
CA GLY A 91 7.73 22.06 3.50
C GLY A 91 8.66 21.95 4.72
N ILE A 92 9.25 20.77 4.95
CA ILE A 92 10.17 20.51 6.07
C ILE A 92 11.60 20.81 5.61
N SER A 93 12.41 21.38 6.51
CA SER A 93 13.81 21.68 6.22
C SER A 93 14.63 20.41 5.95
N LYS A 94 15.35 20.39 4.81
CA LYS A 94 16.30 19.32 4.46
C LYS A 94 17.46 19.18 5.45
N LEU A 95 17.72 20.18 6.27
CA LEU A 95 18.72 20.10 7.34
C LEU A 95 18.39 19.02 8.38
N LEU A 96 17.12 18.60 8.48
CA LEU A 96 16.65 17.56 9.38
C LEU A 96 16.77 16.14 8.79
N ILE A 97 17.20 15.99 7.53
CA ILE A 97 17.34 14.68 6.87
C ILE A 97 18.25 13.73 7.66
N PRO A 98 19.46 14.14 8.14
CA PRO A 98 20.32 13.23 8.90
C PRO A 98 19.67 12.69 10.17
N GLU A 99 18.91 13.54 10.88
CA GLU A 99 18.15 13.13 12.06
C GLU A 99 17.00 12.17 11.69
N ALA A 100 16.28 12.46 10.60
CA ALA A 100 15.20 11.59 10.12
C ALA A 100 15.70 10.22 9.66
N VAL A 101 16.85 10.16 8.97
CA VAL A 101 17.51 8.89 8.62
C VAL A 101 17.87 8.11 9.88
N THR A 102 18.42 8.77 10.89
CA THR A 102 18.74 8.14 12.18
C THR A 102 17.47 7.59 12.85
N ALA A 103 16.35 8.30 12.76
CA ALA A 103 15.08 7.88 13.33
C ALA A 103 14.53 6.59 12.69
N LEU A 104 14.86 6.28 11.43
CA LEU A 104 14.48 5.00 10.79
C LEU A 104 15.05 3.78 11.54
N ASN A 105 16.19 3.93 12.21
CA ASN A 105 16.80 2.87 13.00
C ASN A 105 16.07 2.62 14.32
N ARG A 106 15.22 3.54 14.77
CA ARG A 106 14.44 3.36 16.00
C ARG A 106 13.20 2.53 15.73
N ASP A 107 12.96 1.53 16.57
CA ASP A 107 11.71 0.80 16.54
C ASP A 107 10.59 1.68 17.11
N SER A 108 9.76 2.25 16.23
CA SER A 108 8.60 3.07 16.63
C SER A 108 7.51 2.24 17.31
N GLN A 109 7.57 0.92 17.22
CA GLN A 109 6.64 -0.04 17.81
C GLN A 109 7.25 -0.75 19.03
N ALA A 110 8.37 -0.25 19.57
CA ALA A 110 9.00 -0.81 20.76
C ALA A 110 8.00 -0.97 21.92
N GLY A 111 7.99 -2.14 22.56
CA GLY A 111 7.07 -2.48 23.64
C GLY A 111 5.68 -2.96 23.19
N THR A 112 5.36 -2.92 21.89
CA THR A 112 4.11 -3.46 21.35
C THR A 112 4.31 -4.88 20.80
N MET A 113 3.21 -5.54 20.43
CA MET A 113 3.24 -6.85 19.76
C MET A 113 3.84 -6.79 18.34
N LEU A 114 3.95 -5.59 17.76
CA LEU A 114 4.51 -5.37 16.41
C LEU A 114 5.96 -4.85 16.46
N SER A 115 6.60 -4.85 17.63
CA SER A 115 8.02 -4.47 17.74
C SER A 115 8.89 -5.42 16.92
N ARG A 116 10.05 -4.95 16.44
CA ARG A 116 10.99 -5.77 15.68
C ARG A 116 11.41 -7.01 16.46
N ASP A 117 11.64 -6.87 17.77
CA ASP A 117 12.01 -7.98 18.64
C ASP A 117 10.93 -9.05 18.74
N LYS A 118 9.65 -8.65 18.75
CA LYS A 118 8.51 -9.58 18.78
C LYS A 118 8.27 -10.20 17.41
N MET A 119 8.35 -9.41 16.35
CA MET A 119 8.20 -9.89 14.97
C MET A 119 9.31 -10.85 14.56
N ALA A 120 10.54 -10.67 15.05
CA ALA A 120 11.65 -11.59 14.81
C ALA A 120 11.41 -13.00 15.38
N GLN A 121 10.48 -13.15 16.33
CA GLN A 121 10.10 -14.44 16.93
C GLN A 121 8.92 -15.11 16.21
N VAL A 122 8.24 -14.38 15.32
CA VAL A 122 7.15 -14.93 14.53
C VAL A 122 7.76 -15.87 13.49
N LYS A 123 7.37 -17.14 13.54
CA LYS A 123 7.77 -18.11 12.52
C LYS A 123 7.19 -17.68 11.18
N ASN A 124 8.04 -17.63 10.15
CA ASN A 124 7.60 -17.44 8.78
C ASN A 124 6.50 -18.46 8.46
N LEU A 125 5.40 -17.99 7.90
CA LEU A 125 4.33 -18.87 7.45
C LEU A 125 4.85 -19.61 6.22
N GLU A 126 5.02 -20.93 6.33
CA GLU A 126 5.37 -21.74 5.16
C GLU A 126 4.14 -21.86 4.26
N LEU A 127 4.16 -21.16 3.12
CA LEU A 127 3.10 -21.23 2.14
C LEU A 127 3.18 -22.55 1.36
N THR A 128 2.09 -23.31 1.36
CA THR A 128 1.99 -24.52 0.55
C THR A 128 1.96 -24.17 -0.95
N ALA A 129 2.22 -25.16 -1.82
CA ALA A 129 2.09 -24.96 -3.27
C ALA A 129 0.68 -24.52 -3.69
N LEU A 130 -0.35 -24.99 -2.96
CA LEU A 130 -1.74 -24.58 -3.18
C LEU A 130 -1.95 -23.11 -2.80
N ASP A 131 -1.41 -22.66 -1.67
CA ASP A 131 -1.50 -21.27 -1.23
C ASP A 131 -0.83 -20.35 -2.25
N ARG A 132 0.37 -20.70 -2.71
CA ARG A 132 1.09 -19.95 -3.75
C ARG A 132 0.28 -19.84 -5.04
N LYS A 133 -0.34 -20.94 -5.48
CA LYS A 133 -1.21 -20.92 -6.67
C LYS A 133 -2.39 -19.96 -6.47
N LYS A 134 -3.08 -20.05 -5.33
CA LYS A 134 -4.21 -19.16 -5.00
C LYS A 134 -3.79 -17.70 -4.93
N LEU A 135 -2.66 -17.41 -4.28
CA LEU A 135 -2.09 -16.07 -4.19
C LEU A 135 -1.79 -15.50 -5.58
N ASN A 136 -1.17 -16.28 -6.46
CA ASN A 136 -0.90 -15.85 -7.84
C ASN A 136 -2.18 -15.59 -8.64
N GLU A 137 -3.22 -16.39 -8.45
CA GLU A 137 -4.54 -16.13 -9.05
C GLU A 137 -5.14 -14.81 -8.55
N LEU A 138 -5.01 -14.51 -7.25
CA LEU A 138 -5.45 -13.26 -6.65
C LEU A 138 -4.67 -12.05 -7.16
N VAL A 139 -3.35 -12.16 -7.24
CA VAL A 139 -2.45 -11.12 -7.79
C VAL A 139 -2.88 -10.76 -9.21
N LYS A 140 -3.16 -11.76 -10.05
CA LYS A 140 -3.66 -11.55 -11.42
C LYS A 140 -5.05 -10.90 -11.44
N LYS A 141 -5.99 -11.38 -10.63
CA LYS A 141 -7.35 -10.81 -10.54
C LYS A 141 -7.35 -9.35 -10.07
N MET A 142 -6.40 -8.99 -9.21
CA MET A 142 -6.24 -7.62 -8.71
C MET A 142 -5.31 -6.78 -9.58
N GLU A 143 -4.75 -7.33 -10.67
CA GLU A 143 -3.81 -6.65 -11.57
C GLU A 143 -2.60 -6.06 -10.81
N LEU A 144 -2.13 -6.78 -9.81
CA LEU A 144 -0.96 -6.39 -9.03
C LEU A 144 0.33 -6.85 -9.74
N PRO A 145 1.41 -6.06 -9.70
CA PRO A 145 2.67 -6.48 -10.27
C PRO A 145 3.25 -7.67 -9.48
N GLU A 146 3.66 -8.70 -10.21
CA GLU A 146 4.18 -9.95 -9.63
C GLU A 146 5.44 -9.73 -8.78
N SER A 147 6.20 -8.67 -9.05
CA SER A 147 7.39 -8.27 -8.29
C SER A 147 7.12 -7.89 -6.84
N LEU A 148 5.87 -7.59 -6.46
CA LEU A 148 5.52 -7.36 -5.05
C LEU A 148 5.53 -8.64 -4.22
N PHE A 149 5.41 -9.78 -4.90
CA PHE A 149 5.13 -11.07 -4.31
C PHE A 149 6.23 -12.05 -4.69
N HIS A 150 7.47 -11.72 -4.32
CA HIS A 150 8.59 -12.65 -4.34
C HIS A 150 8.43 -13.67 -3.19
N PHE A 151 7.57 -14.68 -3.41
CA PHE A 151 7.35 -15.78 -2.47
C PHE A 151 8.40 -16.87 -2.58
#